data_AF-A0A0F8XRN0-F1
#
_entry.id   AF-A0A0F8XRN0-F1
#
_cell.length_a   1.000
_cell.length_b   1.000
_cell.length_c   1.000
_cell.angle_alpha   90.00
_cell.angle_beta   90.00
_cell.angle_gamma   90.00
#
_symmetry.space_group_name_H-M   'P 1'
#
loop_
_entity.id
_entity.type
_entity.pdbx_description
1 polymer ?
#
loop_
_entity_poly.entity_id
_entity_poly.type
_entity_poly.pdbx_seq_one_letter_code
_entity_poly.pdbx_strand_id
1 'polypeptide(L)'
;MKIKSLVSTVFLFYLILMIGFNEPAFALVWTAQTSGTTSTLNDVSAVDANTAWAVGTGGTILHTTDAGATWTAQTSGTTNNLQDVSAVDANIAFAVGNGGTILHTTDAGTTWTGQTSGTTNFLVGVSAVDANTAWAV
;
A
#
# COMPACT_ATOMS: atom_id res chain seq x y z
N MET A 1 65.38 23.04 -21.13
CA MET A 1 64.75 24.13 -20.35
C MET A 1 63.39 24.47 -20.95
N LYS A 2 62.32 23.92 -20.37
CA LYS A 2 60.93 24.43 -20.29
C LYS A 2 60.06 23.36 -19.62
N ILE A 3 60.39 23.10 -18.37
CA ILE A 3 59.48 22.54 -17.37
C ILE A 3 58.65 23.74 -16.89
N LYS A 4 57.32 23.68 -17.08
CA LYS A 4 56.24 24.48 -16.46
C LYS A 4 55.12 24.70 -17.48
N SER A 5 54.16 23.77 -17.60
CA SER A 5 52.77 24.05 -18.05
C SER A 5 51.89 22.78 -18.16
N LEU A 6 52.04 21.79 -17.27
CA LEU A 6 51.10 20.65 -17.24
C LEU A 6 50.66 20.24 -15.83
N VAL A 7 50.67 21.21 -14.90
CA VAL A 7 50.04 21.04 -13.57
C VAL A 7 48.84 21.98 -13.41
N SER A 8 48.62 22.91 -14.34
CA SER A 8 47.55 23.92 -14.21
C SER A 8 46.18 23.45 -14.70
N THR A 9 46.11 22.48 -15.62
CA THR A 9 44.82 22.06 -16.21
C THR A 9 44.22 20.84 -15.51
N VAL A 10 45.05 19.96 -14.92
CA VAL A 10 44.55 18.82 -14.11
C VAL A 10 44.06 19.31 -12.73
N PHE A 11 44.63 20.39 -12.19
CA PHE A 11 44.12 21.01 -10.95
C PHE A 11 42.84 21.82 -11.16
N LEU A 12 42.54 22.25 -12.40
CA LEU A 12 41.33 22.99 -12.73
C LEU A 12 40.10 22.07 -12.89
N PHE A 13 40.31 20.79 -13.24
CA PHE A 13 39.24 19.78 -13.23
C PHE A 13 38.90 19.27 -11.82
N TYR A 14 39.84 19.36 -10.87
CA TYR A 14 39.58 19.02 -9.45
C TYR A 14 39.03 20.19 -8.63
N LEU A 15 39.11 21.44 -9.12
CA LEU A 15 38.53 22.60 -8.43
C LEU A 15 36.99 22.70 -8.59
N ILE A 16 36.41 22.00 -9.57
CA ILE A 16 34.94 21.88 -9.72
C ILE A 16 34.37 20.80 -8.78
N LEU A 17 35.19 19.99 -8.10
CA LEU A 17 34.72 18.90 -7.23
C LEU A 17 34.55 19.29 -5.73
N MET A 18 34.78 20.56 -5.35
CA MET A 18 34.69 21.02 -3.95
C MET A 18 33.71 22.18 -3.74
N ILE A 19 32.89 22.51 -4.74
CA ILE A 19 31.76 23.42 -4.58
C ILE A 19 30.48 22.58 -4.62
N GLY A 20 30.09 22.11 -3.44
CA GLY A 20 28.70 21.82 -3.08
C GLY A 20 27.86 21.07 -4.11
N PHE A 21 28.08 19.77 -4.25
CA PHE A 21 26.92 18.89 -4.39
C PHE A 21 26.41 18.59 -2.98
N ASN A 22 25.61 19.54 -2.47
CA ASN A 22 24.62 19.23 -1.46
C ASN A 22 23.57 18.40 -2.21
N GLU A 23 23.83 17.12 -2.41
CA GLU A 23 22.81 16.20 -2.91
C GLU A 23 21.61 16.41 -1.98
N PRO A 24 20.45 16.83 -2.49
CA PRO A 24 19.27 16.85 -1.64
C PRO A 24 19.11 15.40 -1.20
N ALA A 25 19.40 15.12 0.07
CA ALA A 25 19.01 13.87 0.69
C ALA A 25 17.54 13.72 0.31
N PHE A 26 17.19 12.71 -0.48
CA PHE A 26 15.84 12.53 -1.01
C PHE A 26 14.90 12.53 0.19
N ALA A 27 14.31 13.68 0.48
CA ALA A 27 13.38 13.80 1.58
C ALA A 27 12.17 13.00 1.16
N LEU A 28 11.77 12.05 2.00
CA LEU A 28 10.51 11.36 1.79
C LEU A 28 9.40 12.42 1.81
N VAL A 29 8.78 12.66 0.65
CA VAL A 29 7.66 13.58 0.50
C VAL A 29 6.38 12.76 0.47
N TRP A 30 5.47 13.07 1.39
CA TRP A 30 4.12 12.55 1.34
C TRP A 30 3.33 13.26 0.25
N THR A 31 2.73 12.48 -0.66
CA THR A 31 1.82 12.98 -1.69
C THR A 31 0.44 12.40 -1.43
N ALA A 32 -0.56 13.26 -1.29
CA ALA A 32 -1.94 12.83 -1.10
C ALA A 32 -2.48 12.16 -2.37
N GLN A 33 -3.16 11.02 -2.20
CA GLN A 33 -3.83 10.31 -3.28
C GLN A 33 -5.34 10.34 -3.07
N THR A 34 -6.09 10.52 -4.16
CA THR A 34 -7.55 10.55 -4.12
C THR A 34 -8.10 9.13 -4.25
N SER A 35 -8.84 8.67 -3.24
CA SER A 35 -9.44 7.32 -3.22
C SER A 35 -10.69 7.18 -4.07
N GLY A 36 -11.31 8.29 -4.50
CA GLY A 36 -12.55 8.27 -5.27
C GLY A 36 -13.83 7.95 -4.48
N THR A 37 -13.74 7.81 -3.15
CA THR A 37 -14.89 7.60 -2.26
C THR A 37 -15.01 8.71 -1.20
N THR A 38 -16.22 8.91 -0.68
CA THR A 38 -16.48 9.76 0.49
C THR A 38 -16.52 8.98 1.80
N SER A 39 -16.49 7.65 1.73
CA SER A 39 -16.43 6.77 2.89
C SER A 39 -15.09 6.90 3.62
N THR A 40 -15.12 6.81 4.95
CA THR A 40 -13.89 6.75 5.75
C THR A 40 -13.18 5.42 5.47
N LEU A 41 -11.90 5.50 5.14
CA LEU A 41 -11.00 4.35 5.03
C LEU A 41 -10.37 4.09 6.40
N ASN A 42 -10.41 2.84 6.82
CA ASN A 42 -9.95 2.40 8.15
C ASN A 42 -8.56 1.75 8.07
N ASP A 43 -8.25 1.07 6.96
CA ASP A 43 -6.94 0.43 6.78
C ASP A 43 -6.55 0.29 5.30
N VAL A 44 -5.26 0.08 5.04
CA VAL A 44 -4.66 -0.19 3.72
C VAL A 44 -3.51 -1.20 3.83
N SER A 45 -3.52 -2.22 2.98
CA SER A 45 -2.46 -3.24 2.88
C SER A 45 -1.90 -3.29 1.47
N ALA A 46 -0.62 -2.95 1.33
CA ALA A 46 0.14 -3.06 0.08
C ALA A 46 0.83 -4.42 -0.04
N VAL A 47 0.78 -5.00 -1.24
CA VAL A 47 1.50 -6.23 -1.60
C VAL A 47 2.87 -5.90 -2.18
N ASP A 48 2.89 -4.93 -3.08
CA ASP A 48 4.08 -4.46 -3.77
C ASP A 48 3.98 -2.94 -4.01
N ALA A 49 4.88 -2.40 -4.82
CA ALA A 49 4.94 -0.96 -5.10
C ALA A 49 3.69 -0.41 -5.82
N ASN A 50 2.91 -1.26 -6.49
CA ASN A 50 1.79 -0.87 -7.34
C ASN A 50 0.45 -1.37 -6.81
N THR A 51 0.44 -2.50 -6.10
CA THR A 51 -0.79 -3.24 -5.75
C THR A 51 -1.12 -3.10 -4.27
N ALA A 52 -2.32 -2.63 -3.96
CA ALA A 52 -2.81 -2.51 -2.59
C ALA A 52 -4.33 -2.57 -2.50
N TRP A 53 -4.83 -3.00 -1.34
CA TRP A 53 -6.25 -2.86 -0.98
C TRP A 53 -6.43 -1.89 0.17
N ALA A 54 -7.52 -1.13 0.14
CA ALA A 54 -7.98 -0.31 1.25
C ALA A 54 -9.42 -0.67 1.61
N VAL A 55 -9.74 -0.64 2.90
CA VAL A 55 -11.08 -0.97 3.41
C VAL A 55 -11.63 0.13 4.30
N GLY A 56 -12.95 0.15 4.49
CA GLY A 56 -13.57 1.22 5.27
C GLY A 56 -15.03 1.03 5.62
N THR A 57 -15.67 2.15 5.96
CA THR A 57 -17.08 2.19 6.39
C THR A 57 -18.04 1.72 5.31
N GLY A 58 -19.18 1.16 5.71
CA GLY A 58 -20.25 0.77 4.79
C GLY A 58 -19.88 -0.37 3.84
N GLY A 59 -18.94 -1.24 4.22
CA GLY A 59 -18.46 -2.34 3.38
C GLY A 59 -17.53 -1.89 2.25
N THR A 60 -16.93 -0.69 2.34
CA THR A 60 -16.04 -0.16 1.31
C THR A 60 -14.78 -1.03 1.17
N ILE A 61 -14.50 -1.47 -0.06
CA ILE A 61 -13.24 -2.09 -0.46
C ILE A 61 -12.78 -1.39 -1.74
N LEU A 62 -11.53 -0.94 -1.76
CA LEU A 62 -10.86 -0.34 -2.91
C LEU A 62 -9.60 -1.14 -3.23
N HIS A 63 -9.28 -1.24 -4.51
CA HIS A 63 -8.08 -1.90 -5.01
C HIS A 63 -7.35 -1.00 -6.01
N THR A 64 -6.03 -0.91 -5.89
CA THR A 64 -5.17 -0.22 -6.86
C THR A 64 -4.16 -1.20 -7.44
N THR A 65 -3.76 -0.96 -8.69
CA THR A 65 -2.69 -1.68 -9.39
C THR A 65 -1.69 -0.70 -10.06
N ASP A 66 -1.81 0.58 -9.73
CA ASP A 66 -1.02 1.69 -10.29
C ASP A 66 -0.49 2.61 -9.19
N ALA A 67 -0.10 2.01 -8.06
CA ALA A 67 0.51 2.67 -6.90
C ALA A 67 -0.40 3.74 -6.28
N GLY A 68 -1.73 3.57 -6.35
CA GLY A 68 -2.72 4.48 -5.79
C GLY A 68 -3.02 5.70 -6.67
N ALA A 69 -2.52 5.74 -7.91
CA ALA A 69 -2.93 6.77 -8.88
C ALA A 69 -4.42 6.66 -9.21
N THR A 70 -4.94 5.44 -9.28
CA THR A 70 -6.38 5.14 -9.33
C THR A 70 -6.75 4.03 -8.35
N TRP A 71 -7.98 4.13 -7.83
CA TRP A 71 -8.58 3.15 -6.93
C TRP A 71 -9.89 2.66 -7.52
N THR A 72 -10.03 1.35 -7.67
CA THR A 72 -11.23 0.70 -8.19
C THR A 72 -12.05 0.14 -7.02
N ALA A 73 -13.33 0.50 -6.95
CA ALA A 73 -14.23 -0.02 -5.94
C ALA A 73 -14.56 -1.50 -6.21
N GLN A 74 -14.59 -2.31 -5.15
CA GLN A 74 -14.91 -3.73 -5.20
C GLN A 74 -16.20 -4.03 -4.45
N THR A 75 -17.00 -4.95 -4.96
CA THR A 75 -18.26 -5.37 -4.31
C THR A 75 -17.96 -6.32 -3.17
N SER A 76 -18.15 -5.86 -1.93
CA SER A 76 -17.89 -6.65 -0.71
C SER A 76 -19.02 -7.60 -0.32
N GLY A 77 -20.24 -7.36 -0.80
CA GLY A 77 -21.43 -8.14 -0.42
C GLY A 77 -21.96 -7.84 0.99
N THR A 78 -21.46 -6.81 1.66
CA THR A 78 -21.88 -6.41 3.00
C THR A 78 -21.96 -4.88 3.14
N THR A 79 -22.71 -4.40 4.12
CA THR A 79 -22.73 -2.99 4.53
C THR A 79 -22.04 -2.76 5.88
N ASN A 80 -21.50 -3.82 6.49
CA ASN A 80 -20.75 -3.71 7.74
C ASN A 80 -19.47 -2.92 7.53
N ASN A 81 -19.07 -2.13 8.53
CA ASN A 81 -17.77 -1.46 8.49
C ASN A 81 -16.66 -2.51 8.53
N LEU A 82 -15.75 -2.41 7.55
CA LEU A 82 -14.53 -3.19 7.51
C LEU A 82 -13.43 -2.41 8.25
N GLN A 83 -12.75 -3.08 9.16
CA GLN A 83 -11.82 -2.46 10.11
C GLN A 83 -10.37 -2.68 9.72
N ASP A 84 -10.06 -3.80 9.08
CA ASP A 84 -8.67 -4.19 8.77
C ASP A 84 -8.61 -5.05 7.50
N VAL A 85 -7.51 -4.97 6.77
CA VAL A 85 -7.25 -5.77 5.58
C VAL A 85 -5.83 -6.33 5.58
N SER A 86 -5.69 -7.61 5.25
CA SER A 86 -4.40 -8.27 5.08
C SER A 86 -4.29 -8.84 3.68
N ALA A 87 -3.44 -8.20 2.86
CA ALA A 87 -3.12 -8.66 1.52
C ALA A 87 -1.94 -9.64 1.57
N VAL A 88 -2.10 -10.79 0.92
CA VAL A 88 -1.07 -11.83 0.83
C VAL A 88 -0.27 -11.67 -0.46
N ASP A 89 -0.97 -11.55 -1.58
CA ASP A 89 -0.41 -11.30 -2.90
C ASP A 89 -1.40 -10.52 -3.77
N ALA A 90 -1.08 -10.31 -5.06
CA ALA A 90 -1.91 -9.53 -5.98
C ALA A 90 -3.30 -10.13 -6.27
N ASN A 91 -3.58 -11.37 -5.84
CA ASN A 91 -4.87 -12.03 -5.99
C ASN A 91 -5.57 -12.31 -4.66
N ILE A 92 -4.82 -12.45 -3.57
CA ILE A 92 -5.30 -12.96 -2.29
C ILE A 92 -5.30 -11.87 -1.23
N ALA A 93 -6.45 -11.64 -0.62
CA ALA A 93 -6.59 -10.75 0.53
C ALA A 93 -7.75 -11.17 1.44
N PHE A 94 -7.63 -10.80 2.71
CA PHE A 94 -8.66 -10.96 3.73
C PHE A 94 -9.06 -9.61 4.31
N ALA A 95 -10.35 -9.37 4.51
CA ALA A 95 -10.86 -8.18 5.17
C ALA A 95 -11.78 -8.59 6.33
N VAL A 96 -11.68 -7.89 7.46
CA VAL A 96 -12.51 -8.18 8.65
C VAL A 96 -13.24 -6.95 9.13
N GLY A 97 -14.30 -7.13 9.93
CA GLY A 97 -15.02 -6.00 10.46
C GLY A 97 -16.15 -6.31 11.43
N ASN A 98 -17.08 -5.35 11.52
CA ASN A 98 -18.21 -5.40 12.45
C ASN A 98 -19.09 -6.64 12.22
N GLY A 99 -19.77 -7.10 13.28
CA GLY A 99 -20.71 -8.22 13.19
C GLY A 99 -20.06 -9.57 12.90
N GLY A 100 -18.76 -9.72 13.20
CA GLY A 100 -17.98 -10.91 12.91
C GLY A 100 -17.70 -11.10 11.42
N THR A 101 -17.72 -10.02 10.64
CA THR A 101 -17.51 -10.07 9.18
C THR A 101 -16.10 -10.52 8.87
N ILE A 102 -15.97 -11.54 8.04
CA ILE A 102 -14.72 -11.97 7.41
C ILE A 102 -15.01 -12.14 5.92
N LEU A 103 -14.23 -11.48 5.07
CA LEU A 103 -14.28 -11.59 3.62
C LEU A 103 -12.92 -12.08 3.12
N HIS A 104 -12.94 -12.91 2.09
CA HIS A 104 -11.74 -13.46 1.45
C HIS A 104 -11.88 -13.39 -0.07
N THR A 105 -10.82 -12.95 -0.75
CA THR A 105 -10.71 -13.01 -2.21
C THR A 105 -9.49 -13.84 -2.62
N THR A 106 -9.58 -14.49 -3.77
CA THR A 106 -8.47 -15.22 -4.43
C THR A 106 -8.36 -14.84 -5.91
N ASP A 107 -9.07 -13.80 -6.35
CA ASP A 107 -9.20 -13.35 -7.74
C ASP A 107 -9.05 -11.82 -7.86
N ALA A 108 -8.12 -11.28 -7.06
CA ALA A 108 -7.78 -9.86 -7.00
C ALA A 108 -8.96 -8.96 -6.59
N GLY A 109 -9.91 -9.52 -5.82
CA GLY A 109 -11.11 -8.84 -5.36
C GLY A 109 -12.18 -8.63 -6.44
N THR A 110 -12.10 -9.40 -7.54
CA THR A 110 -13.22 -9.55 -8.47
C THR A 110 -14.42 -10.14 -7.75
N THR A 111 -14.18 -11.10 -6.85
CA THR A 111 -15.15 -11.64 -5.91
C THR A 111 -14.62 -11.65 -4.49
N TRP A 112 -15.47 -11.26 -3.55
CA TRP A 112 -15.24 -11.36 -2.11
C TRP A 112 -16.23 -12.35 -1.51
N THR A 113 -15.72 -13.39 -0.86
CA THR A 113 -16.53 -14.49 -0.32
C THR A 113 -16.53 -14.43 1.20
N GLY A 114 -17.73 -14.38 1.81
CA GLY A 114 -17.89 -14.38 3.26
C GLY A 114 -17.41 -15.69 3.91
N GLN A 115 -16.69 -15.58 5.02
CA GLN A 115 -16.23 -16.71 5.83
C GLN A 115 -16.96 -16.75 7.18
N THR A 116 -17.13 -17.94 7.75
CA THR A 116 -17.74 -18.08 9.08
C THR A 116 -16.72 -17.76 10.16
N SER A 117 -17.01 -16.74 10.97
CA SER A 117 -16.17 -16.34 12.12
C SER A 117 -16.53 -17.06 13.43
N GLY A 118 -17.76 -17.58 13.53
CA GLY A 118 -18.29 -18.17 14.77
C GLY A 118 -18.66 -17.15 15.84
N THR A 119 -18.65 -15.84 15.53
CA THR A 119 -19.00 -14.75 16.45
C THR A 119 -19.74 -13.64 15.73
N THR A 120 -20.41 -12.78 16.49
CA THR A 120 -20.99 -11.52 16.00
C THR A 120 -20.27 -10.29 16.57
N ASN A 121 -19.21 -10.49 17.33
CA ASN A 121 -18.38 -9.42 17.86
C ASN A 121 -17.63 -8.69 16.73
N PHE A 122 -17.13 -7.49 17.00
CA PHE A 122 -16.33 -6.78 16.02
C PHE A 122 -14.97 -7.45 15.91
N LEU A 123 -14.58 -7.76 14.68
CA LEU A 123 -13.20 -8.13 14.36
C LEU A 123 -12.49 -6.85 13.93
N VAL A 124 -11.41 -6.53 14.63
CA VAL A 124 -10.67 -5.27 14.49
C VAL A 124 -9.26 -5.49 13.93
N GLY A 125 -8.83 -6.75 13.80
CA GLY A 125 -7.54 -7.07 13.21
C GLY A 125 -7.55 -8.39 12.44
N VAL A 126 -6.78 -8.47 11.37
CA VAL A 126 -6.53 -9.67 10.57
C VAL A 126 -5.06 -9.74 10.15
N SER A 127 -4.49 -10.95 10.20
CA SER A 127 -3.17 -11.24 9.65
C SER A 127 -3.25 -12.54 8.85
N ALA A 128 -2.93 -12.47 7.57
CA ALA A 128 -2.90 -13.61 6.66
C ALA A 128 -1.47 -13.92 6.20
N VAL A 129 -1.18 -15.20 6.00
CA VAL A 129 0.13 -15.67 5.51
C VAL A 129 0.05 -16.37 4.16
N ASP A 130 -1.12 -16.90 3.82
CA ASP A 130 -1.42 -17.53 2.53
C ASP A 130 -2.94 -17.53 2.27
N ALA A 131 -3.38 -18.11 1.15
CA ALA A 131 -4.78 -18.21 0.75
C ALA A 131 -5.70 -18.96 1.73
N ASN A 132 -5.13 -19.78 2.62
CA ASN A 132 -5.86 -20.71 3.46
C ASN A 132 -5.61 -20.49 4.97
N THR A 133 -4.70 -19.60 5.32
CA THR A 133 -4.24 -19.40 6.70
C THR A 133 -4.25 -17.92 7.07
N ALA A 134 -5.15 -17.56 7.99
CA ALA A 134 -5.25 -16.23 8.57
C ALA A 134 -5.75 -16.27 10.03
N TRP A 135 -5.43 -15.24 10.80
CA TRP A 135 -5.91 -15.03 12.17
C TRP A 135 -6.68 -13.71 12.23
N ALA A 136 -7.85 -13.71 12.88
CA ALA A 136 -8.67 -12.52 13.09
C ALA A 136 -8.98 -12.35 14.59
N VAL A 137 -8.98 -11.11 15.07
CA VAL A 137 -9.20 -10.73 16.48
C VAL A 137 -10.25 -9.66 16.65
#